data_AF-A0A9E5F358-F1
#
_entry.id   AF-A0A9E5F358-F1
#
_cell.length_a   1.000
_cell.length_b   1.000
_cell.length_c   1.000
_cell.angle_alpha   90.00
_cell.angle_beta   90.00
_cell.angle_gamma   90.00
#
_symmetry.space_group_name_H-M   'P 1'
#
loop_
_entity.id
_entity.type
_entity.pdbx_description
1 polymer ?
#
loop_
_entity_poly.entity_id
_entity_poly.type
_entity_poly.pdbx_seq_one_letter_code
_entity_poly.pdbx_strand_id
1 'polypeptide(L)'
;MLTCDACKKLQPFPASQPDYFQLFGLSPAPAIDEPALRETFYELSRKTHPDAHAQSDSFNQLQASKWSTLVNKAFQTLRNKELRLEYLLETIGRKNPQGFTPPIHLAERYFELQETLSEGPNEKAIAEFLVSLEEEQSRNETNWEKLVSDWATAESKESLLPGIKKYLDTQKYLNSMKADLNRTRGLL
;
A
#
# COMPACT_ATOMS: atom_id res chain seq x y z
N MET A 1 -21.19 5.11 -13.51
CA MET A 1 -22.05 5.25 -12.32
C MET A 1 -22.49 3.86 -11.87
N LEU A 2 -22.35 3.50 -10.59
CA LEU A 2 -22.54 2.12 -10.07
C LEU A 2 -24.01 1.64 -10.13
N THR A 3 -24.94 2.58 -10.11
CA THR A 3 -26.38 2.35 -10.18
C THR A 3 -26.96 3.09 -11.38
N CYS A 4 -27.98 2.53 -12.03
CA CYS A 4 -28.72 3.20 -13.09
C CYS A 4 -29.52 4.39 -12.54
N ASP A 5 -29.43 5.56 -13.19
CA ASP A 5 -30.19 6.74 -12.75
C ASP A 5 -31.69 6.59 -12.94
N ALA A 6 -32.12 5.86 -13.98
CA ALA A 6 -33.51 5.66 -14.33
C ALA A 6 -34.23 4.62 -13.45
N CYS A 7 -33.59 3.47 -13.18
CA CYS A 7 -34.24 2.35 -12.48
C CYS A 7 -33.63 2.02 -11.11
N LYS A 8 -32.58 2.74 -10.68
CA LYS A 8 -31.84 2.55 -9.42
C LYS A 8 -31.23 1.16 -9.21
N LYS A 9 -31.34 0.26 -10.19
CA LYS A 9 -30.69 -1.06 -10.16
C LYS A 9 -29.17 -0.92 -10.28
N LEU A 10 -28.47 -1.88 -9.70
CA LEU A 10 -27.03 -2.01 -9.83
C LEU A 10 -26.66 -2.27 -11.29
N GLN A 11 -25.65 -1.58 -11.79
CA GLN A 11 -25.13 -1.84 -13.13
C GLN A 11 -24.47 -3.22 -13.19
N PRO A 12 -24.55 -3.95 -14.32
CA PRO A 12 -23.78 -5.16 -14.51
C PRO A 12 -22.29 -4.92 -14.26
N PHE A 13 -21.64 -5.90 -13.65
CA PHE A 13 -20.20 -5.85 -13.45
C PHE A 13 -19.49 -5.82 -14.81
N PRO A 14 -18.57 -4.88 -15.05
CA PRO A 14 -17.93 -4.71 -16.34
C PRO A 14 -17.05 -5.91 -16.72
N ALA A 15 -16.77 -6.07 -18.02
CA ALA A 15 -15.93 -7.16 -18.53
C ALA A 15 -14.47 -7.08 -18.02
N SER A 16 -13.97 -5.87 -17.74
CA SER A 16 -12.68 -5.61 -17.11
C SER A 16 -12.88 -4.95 -15.76
N GLN A 17 -12.02 -5.30 -14.79
CA GLN A 17 -12.05 -4.68 -13.46
C GLN A 17 -11.77 -3.17 -13.56
N PRO A 18 -12.62 -2.30 -12.97
CA PRO A 18 -12.33 -0.88 -12.84
C PRO A 18 -11.05 -0.60 -12.06
N ASP A 19 -10.40 0.51 -12.40
CA ASP A 19 -9.31 1.06 -11.59
C ASP A 19 -9.84 1.48 -10.21
N TYR A 20 -9.06 1.25 -9.15
CA TYR A 20 -9.48 1.52 -7.78
C TYR A 20 -9.61 3.02 -7.51
N PHE A 21 -8.68 3.85 -7.99
CA PHE A 21 -8.78 5.31 -7.79
C PHE A 21 -10.02 5.84 -8.50
N GLN A 22 -10.27 5.40 -9.74
CA GLN A 22 -11.48 5.75 -10.48
C GLN A 22 -12.76 5.30 -9.77
N LEU A 23 -12.78 4.08 -9.20
CA LEU A 23 -13.94 3.56 -8.47
C LEU A 23 -14.32 4.46 -7.27
N PHE A 24 -13.32 5.04 -6.61
CA PHE A 24 -13.49 5.95 -5.49
C PHE A 24 -13.55 7.43 -5.88
N GLY A 25 -13.49 7.76 -7.18
CA GLY A 25 -13.47 9.15 -7.64
C GLY A 25 -12.22 9.93 -7.22
N LEU A 26 -11.12 9.22 -6.95
CA LEU A 26 -9.84 9.80 -6.55
C LEU A 26 -8.90 9.90 -7.75
N SER A 27 -8.03 10.90 -7.74
CA SER A 27 -6.91 10.96 -8.67
C SER A 27 -5.81 9.98 -8.21
N PRO A 28 -5.19 9.19 -9.12
CA PRO A 28 -4.06 8.34 -8.78
C PRO A 28 -2.91 9.14 -8.15
N ALA A 29 -2.60 8.84 -6.89
CA ALA A 29 -1.59 9.57 -6.12
C ALA A 29 -1.04 8.73 -4.96
N PRO A 30 0.21 8.99 -4.53
CA PRO A 30 0.83 8.29 -3.42
C PRO A 30 0.15 8.63 -2.07
N ALA A 31 -0.30 9.88 -1.91
CA ALA A 31 -1.13 10.34 -0.80
C ALA A 31 -2.55 10.64 -1.31
N ILE A 32 -3.56 10.29 -0.51
CA ILE A 32 -4.97 10.49 -0.83
C ILE A 32 -5.71 11.08 0.37
N ASP A 33 -6.89 11.64 0.11
CA ASP A 33 -7.86 12.03 1.13
C ASP A 33 -8.55 10.77 1.71
N GLU A 34 -8.04 10.28 2.85
CA GLU A 34 -8.60 9.11 3.53
C GLU A 34 -10.05 9.31 4.03
N PRO A 35 -10.43 10.49 4.57
CA PRO A 35 -11.84 10.81 4.82
C PRO A 35 -12.72 10.62 3.58
N ALA A 36 -12.36 11.20 2.43
CA ALA A 36 -13.13 11.08 1.19
C ALA A 36 -13.21 9.62 0.68
N LEU A 37 -12.11 8.86 0.81
CA LEU A 37 -12.09 7.42 0.52
C LEU A 37 -13.12 6.68 1.38
N ARG A 38 -13.16 6.97 2.68
CA ARG A 38 -14.04 6.29 3.64
C ARG A 38 -15.51 6.63 3.42
N GLU A 39 -15.83 7.89 3.15
CA GLU A 39 -17.19 8.32 2.83
C GLU A 39 -17.71 7.59 1.60
N THR A 40 -16.92 7.60 0.52
CA THR A 40 -17.25 6.91 -0.72
C THR A 40 -17.37 5.39 -0.50
N PHE A 41 -16.51 4.80 0.33
CA PHE A 41 -16.62 3.38 0.70
C PHE A 41 -17.95 3.04 1.36
N TYR A 42 -18.41 3.85 2.32
CA TYR A 42 -19.70 3.59 2.96
C TYR A 42 -20.87 3.72 1.99
N GLU A 43 -20.82 4.68 1.06
CA GLU A 43 -21.84 4.82 0.02
C GLU A 43 -21.87 3.61 -0.93
N LEU A 44 -20.71 3.20 -1.44
CA LEU A 44 -20.60 2.06 -2.34
C LEU A 44 -20.98 0.75 -1.64
N SER A 45 -20.58 0.57 -0.39
CA SER A 45 -20.91 -0.61 0.42
C SER A 45 -22.43 -0.75 0.59
N ARG A 46 -23.14 0.33 0.94
CA ARG A 46 -24.61 0.30 1.05
C ARG A 46 -25.29 -0.07 -0.28
N LYS A 47 -24.76 0.42 -1.41
CA LYS A 47 -25.32 0.15 -2.74
C LYS A 47 -25.07 -1.28 -3.23
N THR A 48 -23.98 -1.91 -2.76
CA THR A 48 -23.49 -3.19 -3.27
C THR A 48 -23.66 -4.35 -2.28
N HIS A 49 -24.07 -4.08 -1.03
CA HIS A 49 -24.20 -5.11 -0.01
C HIS A 49 -25.14 -6.25 -0.46
N PRO A 50 -24.72 -7.52 -0.40
CA PRO A 50 -25.55 -8.65 -0.84
C PRO A 50 -26.94 -8.67 -0.19
N ASP A 51 -27.05 -8.34 1.09
CA ASP A 51 -28.33 -8.30 1.82
C ASP A 51 -29.33 -7.32 1.22
N ALA A 52 -28.87 -6.17 0.68
CA ALA A 52 -29.75 -5.21 0.02
C ALA A 52 -30.37 -5.76 -1.28
N HIS A 53 -29.79 -6.85 -1.81
CA HIS A 53 -30.20 -7.51 -3.04
C HIS A 53 -30.69 -8.95 -2.82
N ALA A 54 -30.87 -9.41 -1.57
CA ALA A 54 -31.22 -10.80 -1.25
C ALA A 54 -32.57 -11.26 -1.84
N GLN A 55 -33.49 -10.33 -2.10
CA GLN A 55 -34.80 -10.60 -2.72
C GLN A 55 -34.81 -10.36 -4.24
N SER A 56 -33.65 -10.04 -4.84
CA SER A 56 -33.52 -9.88 -6.30
C SER A 56 -33.32 -11.22 -7.01
N ASP A 57 -33.37 -11.23 -8.34
CA ASP A 57 -33.04 -12.43 -9.12
C ASP A 57 -31.58 -12.86 -8.94
N SER A 58 -31.28 -14.11 -9.28
CA SER A 58 -29.95 -14.71 -9.12
C SER A 58 -28.85 -13.93 -9.85
N PHE A 59 -29.18 -13.32 -10.97
CA PHE A 59 -28.23 -12.48 -11.73
C PHE A 59 -27.83 -11.24 -10.93
N ASN A 60 -28.81 -10.50 -10.39
CA ASN A 60 -28.57 -9.28 -9.61
C ASN A 60 -27.85 -9.57 -8.28
N GLN A 61 -28.20 -10.67 -7.60
CA GLN A 61 -27.46 -11.14 -6.41
C GLN A 61 -25.98 -11.39 -6.72
N LEU A 62 -25.69 -12.06 -7.84
CA LEU A 62 -24.31 -12.29 -8.29
C LEU A 62 -23.58 -10.98 -8.62
N GLN A 63 -24.25 -10.03 -9.29
CA GLN A 63 -23.65 -8.72 -9.56
C GLN A 63 -23.32 -7.96 -8.27
N ALA A 64 -24.25 -7.95 -7.30
CA ALA A 64 -24.04 -7.32 -6.00
C ALA A 64 -22.83 -7.92 -5.27
N SER A 65 -22.72 -9.25 -5.23
CA SER A 65 -21.58 -9.95 -4.63
C SER A 65 -20.24 -9.58 -5.29
N LYS A 66 -20.19 -9.55 -6.64
CA LYS A 66 -18.99 -9.15 -7.38
C LYS A 66 -18.58 -7.71 -7.08
N TRP A 67 -19.53 -6.79 -7.09
CA TRP A 67 -19.28 -5.39 -6.78
C TRP A 67 -18.84 -5.19 -5.32
N SER A 68 -19.49 -5.84 -4.37
CA SER A 68 -19.12 -5.76 -2.94
C SER A 68 -17.69 -6.25 -2.70
N THR A 69 -17.31 -7.36 -3.34
CA THR A 69 -15.95 -7.90 -3.27
C THR A 69 -14.93 -6.90 -3.81
N LEU A 70 -15.20 -6.31 -4.98
CA LEU A 70 -14.33 -5.31 -5.59
C LEU A 70 -14.19 -4.06 -4.72
N VAL A 71 -15.30 -3.50 -4.22
CA VAL A 71 -15.32 -2.30 -3.38
C VAL A 71 -14.49 -2.51 -2.11
N ASN A 72 -14.66 -3.67 -1.45
CA ASN A 72 -13.87 -4.02 -0.26
C ASN A 72 -12.38 -4.13 -0.57
N LYS A 73 -12.02 -4.85 -1.65
CA LYS A 73 -10.63 -5.02 -2.06
C LYS A 73 -9.98 -3.67 -2.37
N ALA A 74 -10.65 -2.86 -3.20
CA ALA A 74 -10.17 -1.55 -3.60
C ALA A 74 -10.02 -0.61 -2.39
N PHE A 75 -10.96 -0.63 -1.43
CA PHE A 75 -10.84 0.13 -0.18
C PHE A 75 -9.64 -0.30 0.65
N GLN A 76 -9.46 -1.62 0.86
CA GLN A 76 -8.33 -2.15 1.63
C GLN A 76 -7.00 -1.79 0.98
N THR A 77 -6.89 -1.92 -0.34
CA THR A 77 -5.70 -1.54 -1.10
C THR A 77 -5.41 -0.06 -0.98
N LEU A 78 -6.38 0.83 -1.21
CA LEU A 78 -6.14 2.28 -1.20
C LEU A 78 -5.95 2.84 0.21
N ARG A 79 -6.55 2.24 1.23
CA ARG A 79 -6.41 2.69 2.63
C ARG A 79 -5.03 2.36 3.20
N ASN A 80 -4.47 1.19 2.87
CA ASN A 80 -3.12 0.85 3.33
C ASN A 80 -2.08 1.57 2.47
N LYS A 81 -1.14 2.29 3.11
CA LYS A 81 -0.11 3.09 2.43
C LYS A 81 0.74 2.21 1.50
N GLU A 82 1.26 1.08 1.97
CA GLU A 82 2.13 0.23 1.17
C GLU A 82 1.42 -0.38 -0.05
N LEU A 83 0.24 -0.99 0.17
CA LEU A 83 -0.57 -1.58 -0.89
C LEU A 83 -1.01 -0.55 -1.93
N ARG A 84 -1.34 0.67 -1.50
CA ARG A 84 -1.67 1.77 -2.40
C ARG A 84 -0.49 2.13 -3.30
N LEU A 85 0.71 2.21 -2.74
CA LEU A 85 1.92 2.54 -3.50
C LEU A 85 2.29 1.42 -4.49
N GLU A 86 2.15 0.16 -4.08
CA GLU A 86 2.32 -0.99 -4.97
C GLU A 86 1.33 -0.92 -6.14
N TYR A 87 0.04 -0.69 -5.85
CA TYR A 87 -0.98 -0.53 -6.86
C TYR A 87 -0.74 0.68 -7.79
N LEU A 88 -0.24 1.78 -7.26
CA LEU A 88 0.13 2.97 -8.04
C LEU A 88 1.30 2.67 -8.99
N LEU A 89 2.29 1.89 -8.54
CA LEU A 89 3.40 1.43 -9.38
C LEU A 89 2.92 0.48 -10.48
N GLU A 90 1.95 -0.39 -10.21
CA GLU A 90 1.37 -1.28 -11.23
C GLU A 90 0.57 -0.51 -12.29
N THR A 91 -0.18 0.50 -11.87
CA THR A 91 -1.09 1.25 -12.75
C THR A 91 -0.36 2.25 -13.64
N ILE A 92 0.65 2.95 -13.12
CA ILE A 92 1.43 3.96 -13.86
C ILE A 92 2.72 3.35 -14.44
N GLY A 93 3.37 2.44 -13.71
CA GLY A 93 4.68 1.87 -14.04
C GLY A 93 4.60 0.68 -14.99
N ARG A 94 4.29 0.92 -16.28
CA ARG A 94 4.37 -0.12 -17.33
C ARG A 94 5.76 -0.77 -17.48
N LYS A 95 6.81 -0.21 -16.87
CA LYS A 95 8.21 -0.69 -16.82
C LYS A 95 8.84 -0.43 -15.45
N ASN A 96 8.18 -0.79 -14.36
CA ASN A 96 8.81 -0.68 -13.04
C ASN A 96 10.01 -1.66 -12.94
N PRO A 97 11.18 -1.26 -12.43
CA PRO A 97 12.24 -2.21 -12.11
C PRO A 97 11.71 -3.31 -11.20
N GLN A 98 11.85 -4.55 -11.67
CA GLN A 98 11.44 -5.74 -10.93
C GLN A 98 12.45 -6.05 -9.83
N GLY A 99 11.96 -6.62 -8.73
CA GLY A 99 12.80 -7.12 -7.64
C GLY A 99 12.98 -6.15 -6.48
N PHE A 100 13.35 -6.71 -5.34
CA PHE A 100 13.59 -6.00 -4.09
C PHE A 100 15.02 -5.43 -4.04
N THR A 101 15.19 -4.18 -3.61
CA THR A 101 16.52 -3.54 -3.46
C THR A 101 16.70 -3.01 -2.04
N PRO A 102 17.50 -3.67 -1.18
CA PRO A 102 17.68 -3.19 0.19
C PRO A 102 18.48 -1.87 0.23
N PRO A 103 18.28 -1.03 1.25
CA PRO A 103 19.13 0.12 1.52
C PRO A 103 20.55 -0.34 1.87
N ILE A 104 21.51 -0.10 0.96
CA ILE A 104 22.89 -0.64 1.03
C ILE A 104 23.54 -0.38 2.38
N HIS A 105 23.59 0.87 2.83
CA HIS A 105 24.23 1.23 4.10
C HIS A 105 23.62 0.51 5.31
N LEU A 106 22.30 0.33 5.32
CA LEU A 106 21.65 -0.38 6.42
C LEU A 106 21.90 -1.90 6.33
N ALA A 107 22.00 -2.45 5.11
CA ALA A 107 22.36 -3.85 4.90
C ALA A 107 23.79 -4.16 5.34
N GLU A 108 24.74 -3.26 5.10
CA GLU A 108 26.12 -3.34 5.61
C GLU A 108 26.13 -3.38 7.14
N ARG A 109 25.40 -2.45 7.79
CA ARG A 109 25.29 -2.40 9.26
C ARG A 109 24.64 -3.65 9.85
N TYR A 110 23.68 -4.23 9.16
CA TYR A 110 23.08 -5.50 9.60
C TYR A 110 24.07 -6.65 9.51
N PHE A 111 24.89 -6.68 8.46
CA PHE A 111 25.94 -7.69 8.32
C PHE A 111 26.98 -7.59 9.45
N GLU A 112 27.46 -6.38 9.77
CA GLU A 112 28.35 -6.12 10.91
C GLU A 112 27.76 -6.61 12.24
N LEU A 113 26.45 -6.38 12.44
CA LEU A 113 25.75 -6.88 13.62
C LEU A 113 25.75 -8.41 13.67
N GLN A 114 25.44 -9.08 12.56
CA GLN A 114 25.40 -10.54 12.50
C GLN A 114 26.77 -11.16 12.78
N GLU A 115 27.85 -10.58 12.25
CA GLU A 115 29.21 -10.99 12.58
C GLU A 115 29.48 -10.86 14.08
N THR A 116 29.13 -9.71 14.68
CA THR A 116 29.31 -9.48 16.12
C THR A 116 28.52 -10.48 16.97
N LEU A 117 27.27 -10.79 16.59
CA LEU A 117 26.42 -11.74 17.32
C LEU A 117 26.87 -13.20 17.14
N SER A 118 27.65 -13.50 16.11
CA SER A 118 28.23 -14.84 15.93
C SER A 118 29.29 -15.17 16.97
N GLU A 119 29.94 -14.15 17.56
CA GLU A 119 30.93 -14.31 18.63
C GLU A 119 30.27 -14.44 20.02
N GLY A 120 29.00 -14.09 20.14
CA GLY A 120 28.20 -14.20 21.35
C GLY A 120 27.16 -13.09 21.50
N PRO A 121 26.31 -13.15 22.55
CA PRO A 121 25.33 -12.11 22.83
C PRO A 121 26.00 -10.73 23.01
N ASN A 122 25.50 -9.73 22.28
CA ASN A 122 26.02 -8.37 22.38
C ASN A 122 24.88 -7.34 22.34
N GLU A 123 24.36 -7.01 23.53
CA GLU A 123 23.25 -6.05 23.68
C GLU A 123 23.59 -4.65 23.18
N LYS A 124 24.86 -4.24 23.33
CA LYS A 124 25.32 -2.94 22.88
C LYS A 124 25.26 -2.83 21.36
N ALA A 125 25.74 -3.84 20.64
CA ALA A 125 25.68 -3.88 19.18
C ALA A 125 24.22 -3.88 18.69
N ILE A 126 23.33 -4.63 19.36
CA ILE A 126 21.89 -4.61 19.07
C ILE A 126 21.31 -3.20 19.27
N ALA A 127 21.64 -2.53 20.38
CA ALA A 127 21.15 -1.18 20.66
C ALA A 127 21.64 -0.16 19.61
N GLU A 128 22.92 -0.21 19.20
CA GLU A 128 23.47 0.66 18.16
C GLU A 128 22.82 0.42 16.80
N PHE A 129 22.50 -0.83 16.47
CA PHE A 129 21.77 -1.13 15.23
C PHE A 129 20.31 -0.69 15.28
N LEU A 130 19.64 -0.77 16.44
CA LEU A 130 18.29 -0.21 16.62
C LEU A 130 18.26 1.31 16.35
N VAL A 131 19.27 2.05 16.82
CA VAL A 131 19.42 3.47 16.48
C VAL A 131 19.56 3.66 14.97
N SER A 132 20.37 2.83 14.31
CA SER A 132 20.54 2.88 12.85
C SER A 132 19.22 2.62 12.09
N LEU A 133 18.37 1.72 12.61
CA LEU A 133 17.03 1.48 12.05
C LEU A 133 16.10 2.68 12.21
N GLU A 134 16.16 3.37 13.35
CA GLU A 134 15.35 4.58 13.63
C GLU A 134 15.78 5.77 12.77
N GLU A 135 17.09 5.94 12.58
CA GLU A 135 17.65 6.97 11.69
C GLU A 135 17.24 6.74 10.23
N GLU A 136 17.34 5.51 9.73
CA GLU A 136 16.94 5.20 8.36
C GLU A 136 15.41 5.26 8.18
N GLN A 137 14.63 4.88 9.19
CA GLN A 137 13.18 5.10 9.22
C GLN A 137 12.83 6.58 9.07
N SER A 138 13.49 7.44 9.85
CA SER A 138 13.26 8.89 9.82
C SER A 138 13.65 9.48 8.46
N ARG A 139 14.81 9.10 7.93
CA ARG A 139 15.26 9.50 6.59
C ARG A 139 14.27 9.06 5.50
N ASN A 140 13.75 7.85 5.60
CA ASN A 140 12.80 7.33 4.63
C ASN A 140 11.47 8.09 4.67
N GLU A 141 10.98 8.48 5.85
CA GLU A 141 9.77 9.32 5.98
C GLU A 141 10.00 10.75 5.48
N THR A 142 11.16 11.38 5.73
CA THR A 142 11.49 12.69 5.13
C THR A 142 11.51 12.62 3.60
N ASN A 143 12.11 11.58 3.03
CA ASN A 143 12.10 11.37 1.58
C ASN A 143 10.68 11.16 1.04
N TRP A 144 9.83 10.49 1.81
CA TRP A 144 8.42 10.30 1.49
C TRP A 144 7.65 11.62 1.45
N GLU A 145 7.79 12.47 2.47
CA GLU A 145 7.12 13.78 2.52
C GLU A 145 7.51 14.64 1.31
N LYS A 146 8.80 14.65 0.98
CA LYS A 146 9.29 15.32 -0.24
C LYS A 146 8.66 14.73 -1.50
N LEU A 147 8.61 13.40 -1.63
CA LEU A 147 8.02 12.73 -2.77
C LEU A 147 6.54 13.10 -2.95
N VAL A 148 5.78 13.17 -1.86
CA VAL A 148 4.36 13.58 -1.89
C VAL A 148 4.24 15.03 -2.32
N SER A 149 5.12 15.91 -1.85
CA SER A 149 5.15 17.32 -2.27
C SER A 149 5.45 17.45 -3.77
N ASP A 150 6.50 16.78 -4.23
CA ASP A 150 6.93 16.77 -5.64
C ASP A 150 5.86 16.16 -6.55
N TRP A 151 5.05 15.22 -6.03
CA TRP A 151 3.95 14.62 -6.79
C TRP A 151 2.93 15.65 -7.29
N ALA A 152 2.67 16.73 -6.55
CA ALA A 152 1.70 17.73 -6.97
C ALA A 152 2.18 18.53 -8.20
N THR A 153 3.48 18.79 -8.29
CA THR A 153 4.06 19.73 -9.27
C THR A 153 4.83 19.06 -10.39
N ALA A 154 5.17 17.77 -10.27
CA ALA A 154 5.95 17.05 -11.27
C ALA A 154 5.26 17.02 -12.64
N GLU A 155 6.03 17.36 -13.68
CA GLU A 155 5.60 17.34 -15.10
C GLU A 155 5.26 15.92 -15.57
N SER A 156 6.03 14.92 -15.12
CA SER A 156 5.79 13.50 -15.38
C SER A 156 5.81 12.73 -14.06
N LYS A 157 4.72 12.00 -13.79
CA LYS A 157 4.59 11.18 -12.57
C LYS A 157 5.48 9.95 -12.62
N GLU A 158 5.76 9.47 -13.83
CA GLU A 158 6.66 8.35 -14.11
C GLU A 158 8.07 8.60 -13.55
N SER A 159 8.52 9.86 -13.56
CA SER A 159 9.84 10.26 -13.03
C SER A 159 9.98 10.02 -11.51
N LEU A 160 8.87 9.99 -10.77
CA LEU A 160 8.86 9.80 -9.33
C LEU A 160 8.70 8.34 -8.89
N LEU A 161 8.34 7.43 -9.81
CA LEU A 161 8.12 6.01 -9.51
C LEU A 161 9.35 5.32 -8.89
N PRO A 162 10.60 5.58 -9.33
CA PRO A 162 11.78 5.02 -8.67
C PRO A 162 11.89 5.42 -7.19
N GLY A 163 11.46 6.65 -6.84
CA GLY A 163 11.41 7.12 -5.47
C GLY A 163 10.39 6.36 -4.63
N ILE A 164 9.20 6.10 -5.19
CA ILE A 164 8.16 5.29 -4.52
C ILE A 164 8.66 3.87 -4.28
N LYS A 165 9.30 3.25 -5.28
CA LYS A 165 9.88 1.92 -5.13
C LYS A 165 10.94 1.89 -4.04
N LYS A 166 11.86 2.86 -4.04
CA LYS A 166 12.89 2.98 -3.00
C LYS A 166 12.27 3.08 -1.61
N TYR A 167 11.23 3.90 -1.43
CA TYR A 167 10.53 4.00 -0.16
C TYR A 167 9.96 2.66 0.30
N LEU A 168 9.28 1.93 -0.59
CA LEU A 168 8.68 0.63 -0.30
C LEU A 168 9.73 -0.43 0.06
N ASP A 169 10.82 -0.52 -0.69
CA ASP A 169 11.87 -1.49 -0.42
C ASP A 169 12.56 -1.20 0.91
N THR A 170 12.86 0.08 1.20
CA THR A 170 13.39 0.48 2.50
C THR A 170 12.43 0.13 3.62
N GLN A 171 11.12 0.37 3.48
CA GLN A 171 10.14 -0.01 4.50
C GLN A 171 10.07 -1.53 4.73
N LYS A 172 10.04 -2.32 3.66
CA LYS A 172 10.07 -3.79 3.74
C LYS A 172 11.32 -4.29 4.45
N TYR A 173 12.48 -3.69 4.14
CA TYR A 173 13.73 -4.03 4.80
C TYR A 173 13.70 -3.70 6.30
N LEU A 174 13.31 -2.46 6.66
CA LEU A 174 13.19 -2.01 8.05
C LEU A 174 12.27 -2.93 8.86
N ASN A 175 11.11 -3.29 8.32
CA ASN A 175 10.18 -4.21 8.98
C ASN A 175 10.77 -5.60 9.18
N SER A 176 11.49 -6.11 8.18
CA SER A 176 12.15 -7.42 8.25
C SER A 176 13.24 -7.43 9.33
N MET A 177 14.05 -6.38 9.41
CA MET A 177 15.11 -6.27 10.42
C MET A 177 14.54 -6.12 11.84
N LYS A 178 13.51 -5.29 12.02
CA LYS A 178 12.81 -5.16 13.32
C LYS A 178 12.22 -6.49 13.77
N ALA A 179 11.60 -7.24 12.86
CA ALA A 179 11.05 -8.56 13.16
C ALA A 179 12.15 -9.55 13.55
N ASP A 180 13.30 -9.53 12.86
CA ASP A 180 14.42 -10.40 13.17
C ASP A 180 15.02 -10.12 14.54
N LEU A 181 15.30 -8.85 14.86
CA LEU A 181 15.82 -8.44 16.17
C LEU A 181 14.88 -8.83 17.32
N ASN A 182 13.56 -8.72 17.12
CA ASN A 182 12.59 -9.15 18.12
C ASN A 182 12.65 -10.66 18.38
N ARG A 183 12.94 -11.47 17.36
CA ARG A 183 13.17 -12.91 17.54
C ARG A 183 14.47 -13.18 18.29
N THR A 184 15.56 -12.53 17.87
CA THR A 184 16.88 -12.70 18.51
C THR A 184 16.85 -12.30 19.98
N ARG A 185 16.22 -11.18 20.34
CA ARG A 185 16.06 -10.74 21.73
C ARG A 185 15.15 -11.63 22.56
N GLY A 186 14.20 -12.35 21.95
CA GLY A 186 13.37 -13.32 22.66
C GLY A 186 14.06 -14.66 22.91
N LEU A 187 15.22 -14.90 22.28
CA LEU A 187 16.03 -16.11 22.41
C LEU A 187 17.26 -15.92 23.31
N LEU A 188 17.66 -14.66 23.57
CA LEU A 188 18.69 -14.25 24.53
C LEU A 188 18.09 -14.13 25.94
#